data_AF-A0A8T1FDR6-F1
#
_entry.id   AF-A0A8T1FDR6-F1
#
_cell.length_a   1.000
_cell.length_b   1.000
_cell.length_c   1.000
_cell.angle_alpha   90.00
_cell.angle_beta   90.00
_cell.angle_gamma   90.00
#
_symmetry.space_group_name_H-M   'P 1'
#
loop_
_entity.id
_entity.type
_entity.pdbx_description
1 polymer ?
#
loop_
_entity_poly.entity_id
_entity_poly.type
_entity_poly.pdbx_seq_one_letter_code
_entity_poly.pdbx_strand_id
1 'polypeptide(L)'
;MTLLDARDLFDALIEIRPAFANYSAPDANIIHSVAFEKATVKVLASQAAMLTEEETTTLEPFKREPTNVTAAAPSSSSKEGFADRAPAAGWTQAYPVRRLGHCF
;
A
#
# COMPACT_ATOMS: atom_id res chain seq x y z
N MET A 1 2.53 9.90 -10.66
CA MET A 1 2.66 8.43 -10.78
C MET A 1 2.19 8.02 -12.15
N THR A 2 3.06 7.29 -12.85
CA THR A 2 2.73 6.54 -14.06
C THR A 2 2.37 5.10 -13.69
N LEU A 3 1.80 4.34 -14.64
CA LEU A 3 1.60 2.90 -14.46
C LEU A 3 2.91 2.14 -14.28
N LEU A 4 4.00 2.66 -14.84
CA LEU A 4 5.33 2.07 -14.69
C LEU A 4 5.85 2.27 -13.24
N ASP A 5 5.70 3.48 -12.70
CA ASP A 5 6.06 3.77 -11.30
C ASP A 5 5.30 2.87 -10.32
N ALA A 6 4.03 2.55 -10.62
CA ALA A 6 3.22 1.65 -9.80
C ALA A 6 3.72 0.21 -9.86
N ARG A 7 4.14 -0.25 -11.05
CA ARG A 7 4.71 -1.59 -11.23
C ARG A 7 6.02 -1.75 -10.48
N ASP A 8 6.94 -0.79 -10.62
CA ASP A 8 8.23 -0.80 -9.92
C ASP A 8 8.02 -0.87 -8.39
N LEU A 9 7.01 -0.17 -7.88
CA LEU A 9 6.64 -0.21 -6.46
C LEU A 9 6.15 -1.60 -6.02
N PHE A 10 5.29 -2.25 -6.81
CA PHE A 10 4.79 -3.59 -6.48
C PHE A 10 5.86 -4.66 -6.62
N ASP A 11 6.73 -4.56 -7.62
CA ASP A 11 7.86 -5.49 -7.80
C ASP A 11 8.82 -5.39 -6.60
N ALA A 12 9.16 -4.17 -6.14
CA ALA A 12 9.96 -3.97 -4.93
C ALA A 12 9.28 -4.52 -3.66
N LEU A 13 7.94 -4.41 -3.56
CA LEU A 13 7.19 -4.97 -2.43
C LEU A 13 7.26 -6.50 -2.42
N ILE A 14 7.15 -7.14 -3.59
CA ILE A 14 7.25 -8.60 -3.73
C ILE A 14 8.65 -9.08 -3.36
N GLU A 15 9.71 -8.36 -3.74
CA GLU A 15 11.08 -8.70 -3.33
C GLU A 15 11.26 -8.68 -1.80
N ILE A 16 10.67 -7.69 -1.12
CA ILE A 16 10.73 -7.59 0.36
C ILE A 16 9.83 -8.64 1.02
N ARG A 17 8.67 -8.93 0.44
CA ARG A 17 7.65 -9.83 0.98
C ARG A 17 7.13 -10.77 -0.11
N PRO A 18 7.82 -11.89 -0.38
CA PRO A 18 7.46 -12.79 -1.48
C PRO A 18 6.04 -13.34 -1.42
N ALA A 19 5.48 -13.50 -0.22
CA ALA A 19 4.09 -13.92 -0.03
C ALA A 19 3.06 -12.94 -0.65
N PHE A 20 3.45 -11.67 -0.88
CA PHE A 20 2.59 -10.67 -1.50
C PHE A 20 2.26 -10.99 -2.96
N ALA A 21 3.14 -11.73 -3.66
CA ALA A 21 2.91 -12.14 -5.04
C ALA A 21 1.60 -12.94 -5.21
N ASN A 22 1.22 -13.75 -4.20
CA ASN A 22 -0.02 -14.53 -4.22
C ASN A 22 -1.28 -13.66 -4.23
N TYR A 23 -1.21 -12.44 -3.67
CA TYR A 23 -2.34 -11.51 -3.62
C TYR A 23 -2.40 -10.56 -4.83
N SER A 24 -1.35 -10.54 -5.66
CA SER A 24 -1.24 -9.71 -6.88
C SER A 24 -1.24 -10.52 -8.17
N ALA A 25 -1.39 -11.85 -8.08
CA ALA A 25 -1.46 -12.72 -9.25
C ALA A 25 -2.72 -12.41 -10.10
N PRO A 26 -2.69 -12.66 -11.42
CA PRO A 26 -3.86 -12.46 -12.29
C PRO A 26 -5.11 -13.25 -11.85
N ASP A 27 -4.89 -14.38 -11.18
CA ASP A 27 -5.89 -15.28 -10.62
C ASP A 27 -5.98 -15.18 -9.09
N ALA A 28 -5.41 -14.13 -8.49
CA ALA A 28 -5.51 -13.90 -7.06
C ALA A 28 -6.99 -13.83 -6.64
N ASN A 29 -7.31 -14.55 -5.57
CA ASN A 29 -8.64 -14.53 -4.99
C ASN A 29 -8.87 -13.20 -4.24
N ILE A 30 -9.12 -12.14 -5.01
CA ILE A 30 -9.47 -10.82 -4.48
C ILE A 30 -10.90 -10.90 -3.97
N ILE A 31 -11.04 -10.98 -2.64
CA ILE A 31 -12.34 -10.99 -2.00
C ILE A 31 -12.95 -9.60 -2.14
N HIS A 32 -13.93 -9.46 -3.02
CA HIS A 32 -14.73 -8.24 -3.16
C HIS A 32 -15.82 -8.21 -2.09
N SER A 33 -15.81 -7.15 -1.27
CA SER A 33 -16.86 -6.88 -0.29
C SER A 33 -17.31 -5.44 -0.44
N VAL A 34 -18.50 -5.25 -1.00
CA VAL A 34 -19.05 -3.92 -1.29
C VAL A 34 -19.18 -3.08 -0.01
N ALA A 35 -19.57 -3.70 1.11
CA ALA A 35 -19.67 -3.02 2.40
C ALA A 35 -18.29 -2.57 2.88
N PHE A 36 -17.28 -3.44 2.82
CA PHE A 36 -15.90 -3.11 3.22
C PHE A 36 -15.28 -2.02 2.34
N GLU A 37 -15.46 -2.10 1.03
CA GLU A 37 -14.93 -1.12 0.07
C GLU A 37 -15.55 0.27 0.33
N LYS A 38 -16.88 0.34 0.50
CA LYS A 38 -17.58 1.60 0.86
C LYS A 38 -17.13 2.14 2.21
N ALA A 39 -17.03 1.28 3.22
CA ALA A 39 -16.58 1.65 4.55
C ALA A 39 -15.16 2.25 4.52
N THR A 40 -14.24 1.61 3.77
CA THR A 40 -12.87 2.08 3.59
C THR A 40 -12.83 3.45 2.92
N VAL A 41 -13.61 3.68 1.86
CA VAL A 41 -13.69 4.99 1.19
C VAL A 41 -14.19 6.07 2.17
N LYS A 42 -15.23 5.79 2.96
CA LYS A 42 -15.73 6.73 3.98
C LYS A 42 -14.68 7.05 5.03
N VAL A 43 -13.98 6.05 5.56
CA VAL A 43 -12.91 6.27 6.55
C VAL A 43 -11.78 7.13 5.95
N LEU A 44 -11.32 6.82 4.74
CA LEU A 44 -10.27 7.59 4.06
C LEU A 44 -10.72 9.02 3.72
N ALA A 45 -12.02 9.23 3.48
CA ALA A 45 -12.62 10.55 3.27
C ALA A 45 -12.90 11.31 4.58
N SER A 46 -12.48 10.81 5.74
CA SER A 46 -12.79 11.38 7.07
C SER A 46 -14.30 11.43 7.40
N GLN A 47 -15.09 10.53 6.80
CA GLN A 47 -16.54 10.42 6.97
C GLN A 47 -16.94 9.21 7.83
N ALA A 48 -16.09 8.82 8.79
CA ALA A 48 -16.31 7.63 9.63
C ALA A 48 -17.63 7.69 10.44
N ALA A 49 -18.15 8.89 10.74
CA ALA A 49 -19.44 9.06 11.40
C ALA A 49 -20.65 8.61 10.54
N MET A 50 -20.45 8.41 9.23
CA MET A 50 -21.49 7.99 8.27
C MET A 50 -21.47 6.48 7.98
N LEU A 51 -20.71 5.70 8.77
CA LEU A 51 -20.66 4.25 8.62
C LEU A 51 -21.98 3.62 9.08
N THR A 52 -22.49 2.69 8.29
CA THR A 52 -23.59 1.83 8.73
C THR A 52 -23.08 0.76 9.71
N GLU A 53 -23.99 0.05 10.37
CA GLU A 53 -23.62 -1.06 11.25
C GLU A 53 -22.89 -2.17 10.47
N GLU A 54 -23.40 -2.55 9.31
CA GLU A 54 -22.78 -3.54 8.42
C GLU A 54 -21.38 -3.10 7.95
N GLU A 55 -21.21 -1.83 7.58
CA GLU A 55 -19.89 -1.29 7.23
C GLU A 55 -18.94 -1.32 8.43
N THR A 56 -19.42 -0.99 9.62
CA THR A 56 -18.62 -1.01 10.85
C THR A 56 -18.16 -2.42 11.21
N THR A 57 -19.03 -3.43 11.10
CA THR A 57 -18.65 -4.83 11.37
C THR A 57 -17.62 -5.34 10.40
N THR A 58 -17.64 -4.90 9.13
CA THR A 58 -16.60 -5.28 8.16
C THR A 58 -15.22 -4.69 8.49
N LEU A 59 -15.17 -3.58 9.24
CA LEU A 59 -13.93 -2.90 9.64
C LEU A 59 -13.38 -3.37 10.99
N GLU A 60 -14.18 -4.07 11.81
CA GLU A 60 -13.76 -4.57 13.13
C GLU A 60 -12.39 -5.28 13.12
N PRO A 61 -12.12 -6.25 12.21
CA PRO A 61 -10.84 -6.96 12.16
C PRO A 61 -9.62 -6.05 11.89
N PHE A 62 -9.84 -4.83 11.39
CA PHE A 62 -8.80 -3.89 10.99
C PHE A 62 -8.58 -2.78 12.03
N LYS A 63 -9.38 -2.72 13.09
CA LYS A 63 -9.19 -1.75 14.17
C LYS A 63 -7.87 -2.04 14.87
N ARG A 64 -7.07 -0.99 15.02
CA ARG A 64 -5.86 -1.05 15.83
C ARG A 64 -6.20 -0.53 17.22
N GLU A 65 -5.80 -1.26 18.24
CA GLU A 65 -5.75 -0.72 19.60
C GLU A 65 -4.90 0.56 19.57
N PRO A 66 -5.33 1.65 20.24
CA PRO A 66 -4.52 2.84 20.39
C PRO A 66 -3.29 2.47 21.21
N THR A 67 -2.28 1.96 20.51
CA THR A 67 -0.97 1.73 21.10
C THR A 67 -0.45 3.12 21.38
N ASN A 68 -0.22 3.45 22.66
CA ASN A 68 0.49 4.67 23.04
C ASN A 68 1.96 4.53 22.64
N VAL A 69 2.21 4.37 21.34
CA VAL A 69 3.47 4.75 20.76
C VAL A 69 3.38 6.26 20.77
N THR A 70 4.12 6.89 21.67
CA THR A 70 4.54 8.28 21.49
C THR A 70 5.16 8.36 20.11
N ALA A 71 4.33 8.67 19.11
CA ALA A 71 4.79 9.07 17.81
C ALA A 71 5.67 10.28 18.12
N ALA A 72 6.98 10.13 17.91
CA ALA A 72 7.86 11.27 17.80
C ALA A 72 7.13 12.26 16.88
N ALA A 73 6.84 13.44 17.43
CA ALA A 73 5.97 14.42 16.80
C ALA A 73 6.32 14.57 15.31
N PRO A 74 5.34 14.63 14.40
CA PRO A 74 5.62 15.00 13.03
C PRO A 74 6.09 16.47 13.06
N SER A 75 7.41 16.67 13.05
CA SER A 75 7.96 17.95 12.65
C SER A 75 7.46 18.23 11.25
N SER A 76 6.73 19.34 11.15
CA SER A 76 6.21 20.00 9.96
C SER A 76 6.89 19.63 8.64
N SER A 77 6.03 19.33 7.65
CA SER A 77 6.24 19.50 6.20
C SER A 77 7.40 18.74 5.55
N SER A 78 7.16 17.45 5.29
CA SER A 78 7.39 16.89 3.95
C SER A 78 6.33 15.82 3.72
N LYS A 79 5.54 15.96 2.65
CA LYS A 79 4.72 14.86 2.13
C LYS A 79 5.66 13.89 1.40
N GLU A 80 6.50 13.18 2.16
CA GLU A 80 7.25 12.06 1.62
C GLU A 80 6.34 10.83 1.73
N GLY A 81 5.75 10.44 0.60
CA GLY A 81 4.99 9.21 0.49
C GLY A 81 5.89 7.99 0.66
N PHE A 82 5.32 6.80 0.80
CA PHE A 82 6.10 5.56 0.87
C PHE A 82 7.06 5.40 -0.32
N ALA A 83 6.68 5.91 -1.49
CA ALA A 83 7.53 5.99 -2.68
C ALA A 83 8.79 6.84 -2.48
N ASP A 84 8.72 7.90 -1.66
CA ASP A 84 9.85 8.78 -1.37
C ASP A 84 10.79 8.20 -0.31
N ARG A 85 10.36 7.14 0.40
CA ARG A 85 11.15 6.41 1.41
C ARG A 85 11.78 5.13 0.86
N ALA A 86 11.69 4.87 -0.45
CA ALA A 86 12.53 3.86 -1.07
C ALA A 86 14.00 4.23 -0.77
N PRO A 87 14.78 3.37 -0.08
CA PRO A 87 16.11 3.76 0.35
C PRO A 87 16.98 3.97 -0.89
N ALA A 88 17.31 5.23 -1.21
CA ALA A 88 18.29 5.58 -2.23
C ALA A 88 19.70 5.01 -1.93
N ALA A 89 19.93 4.53 -0.70
CA ALA A 89 21.14 3.84 -0.28
C ALA A 89 21.04 2.34 -0.60
N GLY A 90 21.25 1.98 -1.87
CA GLY A 90 21.42 0.59 -2.30
C GLY A 90 21.20 0.31 -3.78
N TRP A 91 20.55 1.21 -4.52
CA TRP A 91 20.13 0.92 -5.90
C TRP A 91 21.15 1.32 -6.99
N THR A 92 22.29 1.90 -6.63
CA THR A 92 23.33 2.32 -7.59
C THR A 92 24.51 1.37 -7.73
N GLN A 93 24.58 0.25 -6.98
CA GLN A 93 25.68 -0.72 -7.13
C GLN A 93 25.24 -2.19 -7.27
N ALA A 94 23.99 -2.54 -6.99
CA ALA A 94 23.52 -3.93 -7.05
C ALA A 94 22.66 -4.27 -8.28
N TYR A 95 22.26 -3.29 -9.09
CA TYR A 95 21.35 -3.53 -10.22
C TYR A 95 22.01 -3.10 -11.53
N PRO A 96 22.52 -4.02 -12.37
CA PRO A 96 22.53 -3.73 -13.79
C PRO A 96 21.06 -3.60 -14.17
N VAL A 97 20.63 -2.36 -14.44
CA VAL A 97 19.45 -2.08 -15.26
C VAL A 97 19.51 -3.07 -16.41
N ARG A 98 18.66 -4.11 -16.38
CA ARG A 98 18.45 -4.92 -17.56
C ARG A 98 17.72 -3.99 -18.52
N ARG A 99 18.53 -3.30 -19.32
CA ARG A 99 18.16 -2.82 -20.63
C ARG A 99 17.65 -4.07 -21.35
N LEU A 100 16.34 -4.33 -21.27
CA LEU A 100 15.70 -5.25 -22.19
C LEU A 100 15.90 -4.61 -23.55
N GLY A 101 16.92 -5.11 -24.26
CA GLY A 101 17.05 -4.87 -25.68
C GLY A 101 15.76 -5.34 -26.34
N HIS A 102 15.31 -4.52 -27.28
CA HIS A 102 14.49 -4.90 -28.42
C HIS A 102 14.53 -6.39 -28.73
N CYS A 103 13.38 -7.03 -28.54
CA CYS A 103 12.83 -8.26 -29.15
C CYS A 103 11.46 -8.39 -28.45
N PHE A 104 10.30 -8.09 -29.00
CA PHE A 104 9.79 -8.03 -30.38
C PHE A 104 9.02 -6.73 -30.61
#